data_AF-A0A973ABG4-F1
#
_entry.id   AF-A0A973ABG4-F1
#
_cell.length_a   1.000
_cell.length_b   1.000
_cell.length_c   1.000
_cell.angle_alpha   90.00
_cell.angle_beta   90.00
_cell.angle_gamma   90.00
#
_symmetry.space_group_name_H-M   'P 1'
#
loop_
_entity.id
_entity.type
_entity.pdbx_description
1 polymer ?
#
loop_
_entity_poly.entity_id
_entity_poly.type
_entity_poly.pdbx_seq_one_letter_code
_entity_poly.pdbx_strand_id
1 'polypeptide(L)'
;MTKTKKETSISRRGILPLLGGGLLLPLLGFGKSTIPETTLIAEEGVEEYQILLKPDGTAVKVRVSALKNAKIIEKNISNKSFLNWLGRKL
;
A
#
# COMPACT_ATOMS: atom_id res chain seq x y z
N MET A 1 -9.59 -60.05 21.96
CA MET A 1 -8.79 -59.63 20.78
C MET A 1 -9.00 -58.14 20.57
N THR A 2 -8.16 -57.29 21.16
CA THR A 2 -8.30 -55.82 21.11
C THR A 2 -7.63 -55.28 19.84
N LYS A 3 -8.44 -54.68 18.94
CA LYS A 3 -7.93 -54.05 17.71
C LYS A 3 -7.16 -52.78 18.06
N THR A 4 -5.86 -52.76 17.77
CA THR A 4 -5.01 -51.58 17.90
C THR A 4 -5.36 -50.55 16.83
N LYS A 5 -5.70 -49.32 17.26
CA LYS A 5 -6.01 -48.17 16.38
C LYS A 5 -4.76 -47.79 15.58
N LYS A 6 -4.84 -47.85 14.25
CA LYS A 6 -3.74 -47.48 13.35
C LYS A 6 -3.62 -45.96 13.33
N GLU A 7 -2.57 -45.43 13.96
CA GLU A 7 -2.24 -44.01 13.87
C GLU A 7 -1.78 -43.69 12.45
N THR A 8 -2.52 -42.81 11.78
CA THR A 8 -2.19 -42.36 10.43
C THR A 8 -1.19 -41.22 10.53
N SER A 9 0.10 -41.52 10.31
CA SER A 9 1.13 -40.49 10.22
C SER A 9 0.98 -39.71 8.93
N ILE A 10 0.81 -38.39 9.05
CA ILE A 10 0.68 -37.50 7.90
C ILE A 10 2.09 -37.32 7.31
N SER A 11 2.30 -37.85 6.10
CA SER A 11 3.58 -37.75 5.41
C SER A 11 3.80 -36.35 4.82
N ARG A 12 5.06 -35.93 4.69
CA ARG A 12 5.44 -34.64 4.08
C ARG A 12 4.83 -34.45 2.68
N ARG A 13 4.69 -35.54 1.93
CA ARG A 13 4.06 -35.56 0.59
C ARG A 13 2.54 -35.39 0.61
N GLY A 14 1.87 -35.68 1.72
CA GLY A 14 0.43 -35.46 1.89
C GLY A 14 0.07 -34.01 2.25
N ILE A 15 0.98 -33.26 2.88
CA ILE A 15 0.77 -31.85 3.26
C ILE A 15 1.19 -30.89 2.14
N LEU A 16 2.16 -31.28 1.30
CA LEU A 16 2.68 -30.47 0.19
C LEU A 16 1.59 -29.90 -0.75
N PRO A 17 0.56 -30.66 -1.19
CA PRO A 17 -0.51 -30.12 -2.03
C PRO A 17 -1.37 -29.06 -1.32
N LEU A 18 -1.60 -29.24 -0.02
CA LEU A 18 -2.39 -28.30 0.80
C LEU A 18 -1.63 -26.98 1.00
N LEU A 19 -0.32 -27.06 1.26
CA LEU A 19 0.54 -25.87 1.39
C LEU A 19 0.76 -25.17 0.04
N GLY A 20 1.01 -25.92 -1.03
CA GLY A 20 1.22 -25.37 -2.37
C GLY A 20 -0.03 -24.67 -2.93
N GLY A 21 -1.22 -25.26 -2.74
CA GLY A 21 -2.49 -24.67 -3.18
C GLY A 21 -2.99 -23.54 -2.28
N GLY A 22 -2.80 -23.66 -0.96
CA GLY A 22 -3.27 -22.66 0.02
C GLY A 22 -2.50 -21.34 0.00
N LEU A 23 -1.23 -21.36 -0.41
CA LEU A 23 -0.38 -20.16 -0.48
C LEU A 23 -0.78 -19.18 -1.60
N LEU A 24 -1.57 -19.63 -2.59
CA LEU A 24 -2.02 -18.77 -3.69
C LEU A 24 -3.36 -18.05 -3.39
N LEU A 25 -4.09 -18.49 -2.35
CA LEU A 25 -5.33 -17.85 -1.91
C LEU A 25 -5.16 -16.35 -1.56
N PRO A 26 -4.11 -15.92 -0.83
CA PRO A 26 -3.91 -14.49 -0.56
C PRO A 26 -3.46 -13.68 -1.78
N LEU A 27 -3.05 -14.30 -2.90
CA LEU A 27 -2.68 -13.59 -4.13
C LEU A 27 -3.85 -13.44 -5.12
N LEU A 28 -4.85 -14.33 -5.07
CA LEU A 28 -6.03 -14.23 -5.95
C LEU A 28 -7.00 -13.09 -5.57
N GLY A 29 -6.89 -12.52 -4.36
CA GLY A 29 -7.76 -11.46 -3.86
C GLY A 29 -7.31 -10.02 -4.15
N PHE A 30 -6.11 -9.81 -4.72
CA PHE A 30 -5.60 -8.47 -5.08
C PHE A 30 -5.85 -8.09 -6.54
N GLY A 31 -6.94 -8.58 -7.12
CA GLY A 31 -7.45 -8.10 -8.41
C GLY A 31 -7.98 -6.67 -8.25
N LYS A 32 -7.12 -5.69 -8.47
CA LYS A 32 -7.40 -4.25 -8.66
C LYS A 32 -8.72 -3.79 -8.03
N SER A 33 -8.66 -3.41 -6.76
CA SER A 33 -9.46 -2.26 -6.32
C SER A 33 -9.08 -1.13 -7.26
N THR A 34 -9.92 -0.84 -8.25
CA THR A 34 -10.09 0.54 -8.65
C THR A 34 -10.49 1.22 -7.35
N ILE A 35 -9.48 1.75 -6.66
CA ILE A 35 -9.65 2.94 -5.84
C ILE A 35 -10.63 3.76 -6.68
N PRO A 36 -11.84 4.07 -6.21
CA PRO A 36 -12.52 5.20 -6.78
C PRO A 36 -11.51 6.32 -6.52
N GLU A 37 -10.66 6.60 -7.52
CA GLU A 37 -10.11 7.92 -7.74
C GLU A 37 -11.32 8.77 -7.45
N THR A 38 -11.28 9.42 -6.28
CA THR A 38 -12.38 10.24 -5.83
C THR A 38 -12.64 11.10 -7.04
N THR A 39 -13.75 10.80 -7.72
CA THR A 39 -14.23 11.59 -8.82
C THR A 39 -14.70 12.83 -8.08
N LEU A 40 -13.73 13.71 -7.80
CA LEU A 40 -13.95 15.12 -7.66
C LEU A 40 -14.45 15.48 -9.04
N ILE A 41 -15.77 15.32 -9.15
CA ILE A 41 -16.71 15.89 -10.08
C ILE A 41 -15.94 16.94 -10.90
N ALA A 42 -15.51 16.51 -12.10
CA ALA A 42 -14.98 17.41 -13.09
C ALA A 42 -16.17 18.23 -13.59
N GLU A 43 -16.52 19.27 -12.83
CA GLU A 43 -17.23 20.41 -13.40
C GLU A 43 -16.17 21.28 -14.06
N GLU A 44 -16.29 21.41 -15.38
CA GLU A 44 -15.47 22.31 -16.20
C GLU A 44 -15.48 23.72 -15.58
N GLY A 45 -14.38 24.08 -14.91
CA GLY A 45 -14.23 25.35 -14.19
C GLY A 45 -13.76 25.22 -12.73
N VAL A 46 -13.70 24.01 -12.17
CA VAL A 46 -13.24 23.79 -10.79
C VAL A 46 -11.72 23.66 -10.78
N GLU A 47 -11.03 24.67 -10.23
CA GLU A 47 -9.60 24.57 -9.98
C GLU A 47 -9.28 23.29 -9.19
N GLU A 48 -8.46 22.41 -9.75
CA GLU A 48 -8.06 21.17 -9.08
C GLU A 48 -7.11 21.48 -7.92
N TYR A 49 -7.37 20.88 -6.76
CA TYR A 49 -6.56 21.04 -5.56
C TYR A 49 -6.08 19.70 -5.02
N GLN A 50 -4.87 19.69 -4.45
CA GLN A 50 -4.28 18.55 -3.75
C GLN A 50 -3.90 18.93 -2.32
N ILE A 51 -4.04 17.99 -1.39
CA ILE A 51 -3.59 18.18 0.00
C ILE A 51 -2.14 17.68 0.11
N LEU A 52 -1.24 18.56 0.58
CA LEU A 52 0.18 18.28 0.78
C LEU A 52 0.61 18.57 2.21
N LEU A 53 1.80 18.10 2.59
CA LEU A 53 2.38 18.32 3.91
C LEU A 53 3.42 19.45 3.88
N LYS A 54 3.35 20.33 4.88
CA LYS A 54 4.44 21.25 5.21
C LYS A 54 5.59 20.53 5.91
N PRO A 55 6.79 21.14 5.97
CA PRO A 55 7.88 20.66 6.83
C PRO A 55 7.44 20.50 8.30
N ASP A 56 6.53 21.37 8.77
CA ASP A 56 5.98 21.30 10.13
C ASP A 56 5.01 20.12 10.35
N GLY A 57 4.73 19.33 9.31
CA GLY A 57 3.82 18.19 9.34
C GLY A 57 2.33 18.53 9.22
N THR A 58 1.98 19.82 9.10
CA THR A 58 0.58 20.25 8.89
C THR A 58 0.14 20.06 7.43
N ALA A 59 -1.12 19.71 7.21
CA ALA A 59 -1.72 19.60 5.89
C ALA A 59 -2.08 20.98 5.29
N VAL A 60 -1.88 21.14 3.98
CA VAL A 60 -2.21 22.35 3.20
C VAL A 60 -2.85 21.96 1.89
N LYS A 61 -3.90 22.69 1.49
CA LYS A 61 -4.53 22.58 0.18
C LYS A 61 -3.78 23.46 -0.84
N VAL A 62 -3.25 22.86 -1.91
CA VAL A 62 -2.47 23.53 -2.95
C VAL A 62 -3.12 23.31 -4.33
N ARG A 63 -3.12 24.33 -5.18
CA ARG A 63 -3.60 24.22 -6.57
C ARG A 63 -2.69 23.30 -7.38
N VAL A 64 -3.28 22.40 -8.18
CA VAL A 64 -2.54 21.46 -9.02
C VAL A 64 -1.72 22.19 -10.10
N SER A 65 -2.21 23.33 -10.62
CA SER A 65 -1.46 24.17 -11.56
C SER A 65 -0.14 24.69 -10.98
N ALA A 66 -0.14 25.10 -9.71
CA ALA A 66 1.08 25.55 -9.02
C ALA A 66 2.07 24.40 -8.83
N LEU A 67 1.58 23.18 -8.59
CA LEU A 67 2.42 21.98 -8.44
C LEU A 67 3.08 21.56 -9.74
N LYS A 68 2.37 21.65 -10.87
CA LYS A 68 2.94 21.37 -12.20
C LYS A 68 4.10 22.30 -12.55
N ASN A 69 4.06 23.54 -12.05
CA ASN A 69 5.10 24.54 -12.26
C ASN A 69 6.21 24.53 -11.17
N ALA A 70 6.05 23.70 -10.14
CA ALA A 70 7.00 23.67 -9.03
C ALA A 70 8.30 22.96 -9.41
N LYS A 71 9.44 23.50 -8.95
CA LYS A 71 10.74 22.87 -9.11
C LYS A 71 10.86 21.69 -8.15
N ILE A 72 11.14 20.50 -8.69
CA ILE A 72 11.46 19.33 -7.89
C ILE A 72 12.91 19.47 -7.38
N ILE A 73 13.09 19.52 -6.06
CA ILE A 73 14.40 19.66 -5.41
C ILE A 73 15.11 18.30 -5.37
N GLU A 74 14.43 17.26 -4.90
CA GLU A 74 14.98 15.91 -4.78
C GLU A 74 13.89 14.88 -5.05
N LYS A 75 14.15 13.97 -6.00
CA LYS A 75 13.25 12.85 -6.31
C LYS A 75 13.63 11.66 -5.43
N ASN A 76 12.63 10.93 -4.92
CA ASN A 76 12.81 9.68 -4.18
C ASN A 76 13.71 9.79 -2.93
N ILE A 77 13.44 10.78 -2.08
CA ILE A 77 14.18 11.02 -0.84
C ILE A 77 14.10 9.81 0.12
N SER A 78 15.21 9.52 0.83
CA SER A 78 15.25 8.46 1.85
C SER A 78 14.44 8.84 3.10
N ASN A 79 13.90 7.85 3.84
CA ASN A 79 13.15 8.11 5.08
C ASN A 79 13.95 8.93 6.11
N LYS A 80 15.27 8.69 6.21
CA LYS A 80 16.14 9.45 7.11
C LYS A 80 16.23 10.92 6.69
N SER A 81 16.45 11.17 5.41
CA SER A 81 16.49 12.53 4.87
C SER A 81 15.13 13.24 4.98
N PHE A 82 14.04 12.53 4.74
CA PHE A 82 12.67 13.05 4.88
C PHE A 82 12.34 13.43 6.33
N LEU A 83 12.66 12.58 7.30
CA LEU A 83 12.43 12.87 8.72
C LEU A 83 13.27 14.06 9.20
N ASN A 84 14.54 14.12 8.77
CA ASN A 84 15.40 15.28 9.03
C ASN A 84 14.80 16.57 8.45
N TRP A 85 14.26 16.51 7.23
CA TRP A 85 13.58 17.65 6.60
C TRP A 85 12.32 18.08 7.35
N LEU A 86 11.58 17.13 7.93
CA LEU A 86 10.44 17.40 8.83
C LEU A 86 10.87 17.88 10.23
N GLY A 87 12.17 18.04 10.51
CA GLY A 87 12.68 18.42 11.82
C GLY A 87 12.47 17.36 12.91
N ARG A 88 12.17 16.11 12.53
CA ARG A 88 11.98 15.00 13.47
C ARG A 88 13.27 14.19 13.58
N LYS A 89 13.77 14.01 14.81
CA LYS A 89 14.90 13.10 15.07
C LYS A 89 14.39 11.65 15.11
N LEU A 90 15.17 10.75 14.50
CA LEU A 90 15.04 9.30 14.67
C LEU A 90 15.42 8.90 16.09
#